data_AF-A0A8S2UV64-F1
#
_entry.id   AF-A0A8S2UV64-F1
#
_cell.length_a   1.000
_cell.length_b   1.000
_cell.length_c   1.000
_cell.angle_alpha   90.00
_cell.angle_beta   90.00
_cell.angle_gamma   90.00
#
_symmetry.space_group_name_H-M   'P 1'
#
loop_
_entity.id
_entity.type
_entity.pdbx_description
1 polymer ?
#
loop_
_entity_poly.entity_id
_entity_poly.type
_entity_poly.pdbx_seq_one_letter_code
_entity_poly.pdbx_strand_id
1 'polypeptide(L)'
;MAIRRKHYLNVKFPSLVWKQLSNEPINVEDIEAIDSQSFTIINEAEKNIEQIRSVIAADADNDIDSLFSSIMSELRFDVVSSSGQTYE
;
A
#
# COMPACT_ATOMS: atom_id res chain seq x y z
N MET A 1 -30.34 -6.93 14.14
CA MET A 1 -30.91 -7.81 15.19
C MET A 1 -30.13 -7.72 16.51
N ALA A 2 -28.82 -7.92 16.51
CA ALA A 2 -27.99 -7.89 17.73
C ALA A 2 -28.04 -6.57 18.51
N ILE A 3 -27.84 -5.42 17.83
CA ILE A 3 -27.93 -4.08 18.45
C ILE A 3 -29.29 -3.86 19.13
N ARG A 4 -30.39 -4.11 18.41
CA ARG A 4 -31.76 -3.95 18.92
C ARG A 4 -32.05 -4.86 20.12
N ARG A 5 -31.43 -6.04 20.19
CA ARG A 5 -31.60 -7.00 21.29
C ARG A 5 -30.53 -6.86 22.39
N LYS A 6 -29.68 -5.82 22.33
CA LYS A 6 -28.55 -5.60 23.26
C LYS A 6 -27.65 -6.84 23.42
N HIS A 7 -27.49 -7.59 22.33
CA HIS A 7 -26.62 -8.76 22.29
C HIS A 7 -25.27 -8.37 21.69
N TYR A 8 -24.19 -8.65 22.41
CA TYR A 8 -22.84 -8.40 21.92
C TYR A 8 -22.43 -9.47 20.93
N LEU A 9 -22.00 -9.04 19.74
CA LEU A 9 -21.34 -9.90 18.78
C LEU A 9 -19.83 -9.68 18.90
N ASN A 10 -19.06 -10.76 18.95
CA ASN A 10 -17.60 -10.69 18.90
C ASN A 10 -17.13 -10.55 17.45
N VAL A 11 -17.43 -9.41 16.84
CA VAL A 11 -17.02 -9.06 15.48
C VAL A 11 -15.93 -7.99 15.54
N LYS A 12 -14.81 -8.24 14.86
CA LYS A 12 -13.72 -7.27 14.72
C LYS A 12 -13.79 -6.69 13.31
N PHE A 13 -14.48 -5.56 13.17
CA PHE A 13 -14.52 -4.82 11.92
C PHE A 13 -13.46 -3.71 11.90
N PRO A 14 -12.87 -3.42 10.72
CA PRO A 14 -12.03 -2.24 10.52
C PRO A 14 -12.78 -0.95 10.89
N SER A 15 -12.04 0.07 11.33
CA SER A 15 -12.57 1.40 11.70
C SER A 15 -13.45 2.01 10.62
N LEU A 16 -13.07 1.82 9.35
CA LEU A 16 -13.79 2.29 8.17
C LEU A 16 -15.27 1.88 8.16
N VAL A 17 -15.56 0.63 8.57
CA VAL A 17 -16.94 0.11 8.60
C VAL A 17 -17.79 0.91 9.59
N TRP A 18 -17.22 1.29 10.73
CA TRP A 18 -17.91 2.08 11.73
C TRP A 18 -18.11 3.52 11.28
N LYS A 19 -17.11 4.13 10.63
CA LYS A 19 -17.23 5.48 10.06
C LYS A 19 -18.35 5.55 9.02
N GLN A 20 -18.41 4.56 8.13
CA GLN A 20 -19.47 4.47 7.12
C GLN A 20 -20.87 4.35 7.74
N LEU A 21 -21.01 3.55 8.81
CA LEU A 21 -22.29 3.41 9.51
C LEU A 21 -22.72 4.68 10.25
N SER A 22 -21.75 5.51 10.66
CA SER A 22 -21.98 6.79 11.35
C SER A 22 -22.06 7.99 10.42
N ASN A 23 -21.95 7.81 9.09
CA ASN A 23 -21.80 8.89 8.10
C ASN A 23 -20.64 9.85 8.40
N GLU A 24 -19.55 9.33 8.98
CA GLU A 24 -18.31 10.08 9.15
C GLU A 24 -17.52 10.11 7.83
N PRO A 25 -16.76 11.18 7.56
CA PRO A 25 -15.90 11.23 6.40
C PRO A 25 -14.82 10.14 6.47
N ILE A 26 -14.62 9.46 5.35
CA ILE A 26 -13.55 8.49 5.14
C ILE A 26 -12.33 9.26 4.63
N ASN A 27 -11.23 9.16 5.36
CA ASN A 27 -9.97 9.78 4.94
C ASN A 27 -9.04 8.74 4.30
N VAL A 28 -7.97 9.23 3.68
CA VAL A 28 -6.97 8.38 3.02
C VAL A 28 -6.32 7.42 4.02
N GLU A 29 -6.07 7.88 5.25
CA GLU A 29 -5.46 7.07 6.32
C GLU A 29 -6.33 5.88 6.72
N ASP A 30 -7.66 6.00 6.58
CA ASP A 30 -8.59 4.89 6.86
C ASP A 30 -8.49 3.78 5.79
N ILE A 31 -8.16 4.16 4.56
CA ILE A 31 -7.99 3.25 3.43
C ILE A 31 -6.60 2.59 3.52
N GLU A 32 -5.57 3.37 3.84
CA GLU A 32 -4.20 2.87 4.08
C GLU A 32 -4.16 1.84 5.21
N ALA A 33 -4.93 2.05 6.29
CA ALA A 33 -5.01 1.09 7.39
C ALA A 33 -5.61 -0.28 6.99
N ILE A 34 -6.33 -0.36 5.86
CA ILE A 34 -6.89 -1.61 5.33
C ILE A 34 -5.92 -2.28 4.36
N ASP A 35 -5.27 -1.49 3.51
CA ASP A 35 -4.38 -1.99 2.46
C ASP A 35 -3.08 -1.19 2.40
N SER A 36 -2.28 -1.32 3.46
CA SER A 36 -0.99 -0.63 3.58
C SER A 36 0.02 -1.09 2.54
N GLN A 37 -0.12 -2.32 2.02
CA GLN A 37 0.76 -2.86 0.99
C GLN A 37 0.56 -2.14 -0.33
N SER A 38 -0.70 -1.96 -0.78
CA SER A 38 -0.97 -1.20 -2.00
C SER A 38 -0.49 0.25 -1.89
N PHE A 39 -0.66 0.89 -0.73
CA PHE A 39 -0.12 2.23 -0.49
C PHE A 39 1.40 2.28 -0.56
N THR A 40 2.08 1.30 0.02
CA THR A 40 3.55 1.20 -0.05
C THR A 40 4.03 1.07 -1.49
N ILE A 41 3.40 0.18 -2.27
CA ILE A 41 3.74 -0.04 -3.68
C ILE A 41 3.50 1.23 -4.52
N ILE A 42 2.38 1.92 -4.30
CA ILE A 42 2.07 3.16 -5.02
C ILE A 42 3.09 4.25 -4.69
N ASN A 43 3.41 4.45 -3.39
CA ASN A 43 4.38 5.45 -2.95
C ASN A 43 5.79 5.17 -3.52
N GLU A 44 6.21 3.90 -3.53
CA GLU A 44 7.48 3.50 -4.15
C GLU A 44 7.48 3.75 -5.66
N ALA A 45 6.37 3.42 -6.35
CA ALA A 45 6.23 3.68 -7.78
C ALA A 45 6.30 5.19 -8.09
N GLU A 46 5.64 6.04 -7.30
CA GLU A 46 5.69 7.49 -7.45
C GLU A 46 7.12 8.05 -7.23
N LYS A 47 7.82 7.57 -6.19
CA LYS A 47 9.22 7.92 -5.93
C LYS A 47 10.12 7.55 -7.12
N ASN A 48 9.95 6.34 -7.67
CA ASN A 48 10.74 5.87 -8.80
C ASN A 48 10.47 6.69 -10.08
N ILE A 49 9.21 7.06 -10.33
CA ILE A 49 8.84 7.92 -11.46
C ILE A 49 9.52 9.29 -11.34
N GLU A 50 9.53 9.89 -10.15
CA GLU A 50 10.16 11.20 -9.94
C GLU A 50 11.67 11.15 -10.13
N GLN A 51 12.31 10.08 -9.67
CA GLN A 51 13.75 9.83 -9.91
C GLN A 51 14.05 9.72 -11.40
N ILE A 52 13.28 8.93 -12.16
CA ILE A 52 13.44 8.79 -13.62
C ILE A 52 13.29 10.15 -14.31
N ARG A 53 12.28 10.94 -13.94
CA ARG A 53 12.07 12.28 -14.51
C ARG A 53 13.26 13.19 -14.28
N SER A 54 13.85 13.17 -13.08
CA SER A 54 15.01 14.00 -12.77
C SER A 54 16.25 13.62 -13.59
N VAL A 55 16.48 12.34 -13.86
CA VAL A 55 17.60 11.86 -14.69
C VAL A 55 17.40 12.22 -16.15
N ILE A 56 16.18 12.02 -16.68
CA ILE A 56 15.86 12.39 -18.07
C ILE A 56 16.00 13.91 -18.29
N ALA A 57 15.58 14.72 -17.31
CA ALA A 57 15.73 16.17 -17.37
C ALA A 57 17.20 16.64 -17.30
N ALA A 58 18.11 15.79 -16.81
CA ALA A 58 19.53 16.09 -16.63
C ALA A 58 20.44 15.63 -17.79
N ASP A 59 19.88 15.05 -18.86
CA ASP A 59 20.58 14.67 -20.10
C ASP A 59 21.81 13.75 -19.88
N ALA A 60 21.70 12.84 -18.90
CA ALA A 60 22.76 11.93 -18.50
C ALA A 60 22.52 10.51 -19.04
N ASP A 61 22.92 10.27 -20.30
CA ASP A 61 22.79 8.97 -20.99
C ASP A 61 23.42 7.79 -20.22
N ASN A 62 24.42 8.04 -19.36
CA ASN A 62 25.07 7.01 -18.54
C ASN A 62 24.40 6.76 -17.17
N ASP A 63 23.50 7.63 -16.70
CA ASP A 63 22.85 7.51 -15.38
C ASP A 63 21.53 6.75 -15.42
N ILE A 64 20.99 6.45 -16.60
CA ILE A 64 19.71 5.74 -16.73
C ILE A 64 19.88 4.26 -16.36
N ASP A 65 20.91 3.57 -16.85
CA ASP A 65 21.13 2.15 -16.56
C ASP A 65 21.47 1.88 -15.07
N SER A 66 22.19 2.80 -14.43
CA SER A 66 22.49 2.73 -13.00
C SER A 66 21.23 2.98 -12.16
N LEU A 67 20.38 3.93 -12.57
CA LEU A 67 19.09 4.19 -11.94
C LEU A 67 18.15 2.99 -12.07
N PHE A 68 18.01 2.40 -13.26
CA PHE A 68 17.20 1.19 -13.46
C PHE A 68 17.70 0.03 -12.59
N SER A 69 19.02 -0.17 -12.49
CA SER A 69 19.60 -1.21 -11.62
C SER A 69 19.31 -0.95 -10.14
N SER A 70 19.38 0.31 -9.70
CA SER A 70 19.04 0.72 -8.34
C SER A 70 17.57 0.46 -8.03
N ILE A 71 16.65 0.90 -8.90
CA ILE A 71 15.20 0.71 -8.76
C ILE A 71 14.86 -0.78 -8.70
N MET A 72 15.43 -1.59 -9.59
CA MET A 72 15.20 -3.04 -9.62
C MET A 72 15.77 -3.76 -8.40
N SER A 73 16.83 -3.23 -7.77
CA SER A 73 17.38 -3.78 -6.53
C SER A 73 16.56 -3.44 -5.29
N GLU A 74 15.84 -2.31 -5.31
CA GLU A 74 14.99 -1.84 -4.21
C GLU A 74 13.59 -2.52 -4.24
N LEU A 75 13.11 -2.90 -5.44
CA LEU A 75 11.87 -3.64 -5.63
C LEU A 75 11.95 -5.06 -5.03
N ARG A 76 11.48 -5.22 -3.79
CA ARG A 76 11.26 -6.52 -3.15
C ARG A 76 9.80 -6.94 -3.30
N PHE A 77 9.54 -7.87 -4.22
CA PHE A 77 8.26 -8.53 -4.31
C PHE A 77 8.23 -9.71 -3.34
N ASP A 78 7.77 -9.47 -2.11
CA ASP A 78 7.43 -10.55 -1.19
C ASP A 78 6.16 -11.27 -1.71
N VAL A 79 6.37 -12.32 -2.50
CA VAL A 79 5.28 -13.19 -2.97
C VAL A 79 4.82 -14.06 -1.81
N VAL A 80 3.83 -13.58 -1.06
CA VAL A 80 3.19 -14.38 -0.01
C VAL A 80 2.26 -15.39 -0.68
N SER A 81 2.68 -16.64 -0.76
CA SER A 81 1.79 -17.73 -1.18
C SER A 81 0.69 -17.93 -0.13
N SER A 82 -0.56 -18.10 -0.57
CA SER A 82 -1.70 -18.38 0.34
C SER A 82 -1.56 -19.69 1.12
N SER A 83 -0.52 -20.50 0.84
CA SER A 83 -0.17 -21.73 1.54
C SER A 83 0.61 -21.54 2.85
N GLY A 84 1.02 -20.32 3.21
CA GLY A 84 1.71 -20.07 4.48
C GLY A 84 3.11 -20.70 4.58
N GLN A 85 3.74 -21.01 3.45
CA GLN A 85 5.14 -21.42 3.40
C GLN A 85 5.96 -20.33 2.70
N THR A 86 6.85 -19.71 3.46
CA THR A 86 7.98 -18.92 2.97
C THR A 86 9.05 -19.90 2.54
N TYR A 87 9.42 -19.89 1.26
CA TYR A 87 10.62 -20.61 0.80
C TYR A 87 11.78 -19.61 0.85
N GLU A 88 12.81 -19.97 1.62
CA GLU A 88 14.12 -19.28 1.65
C GLU A 88 14.86 -19.39 0.32
#